data_AF-A0A522CT33-F1
#
_entry.id   AF-A0A522CT33-F1
#
_cell.length_a   1.000
_cell.length_b   1.000
_cell.length_c   1.000
_cell.angle_alpha   90.00
_cell.angle_beta   90.00
_cell.angle_gamma   90.00
#
_symmetry.space_group_name_H-M   'P 1'
#
loop_
_entity.id
_entity.type
_entity.pdbx_description
1 polymer ?
#
loop_
_entity_poly.entity_id
_entity_poly.type
_entity_poly.pdbx_seq_one_letter_code
_entity_poly.pdbx_strand_id
1 'polypeptide(L)'
;MIRKAWTFMGSTGLTFWLICAIGVTMYIGSLIASANFTFFEEANTLRIQDWFFSRGVGEPGKTWWLPLLFLLFAGLGANTIACAMQRVSFLWSRRANFAAKQFLILMTPSMVHIVFLVMLSGHFLTFTLYEYRRIPIQESTRVDLLDGRTAAIKTIERERFPNGSLLHDRVRQVEVELEIGEGPLARSTRLGFLSPVYDGDVWLQLDLERKKMKEARIDPTDESCNKERNFHMDHVRTPGMAQVYLVQTRDPGFLVLLPCFGLVILMMALYFAAGSTRRAEKI
;
A
#
# COMPACT_ATOMS: atom_id res chain seq x y z
N MET A 1 -4.96 -35.78 22.05
CA MET A 1 -3.85 -34.95 21.50
C MET A 1 -4.33 -33.55 21.08
N ILE A 2 -5.47 -33.41 20.41
CA ILE A 2 -6.02 -32.13 19.93
C ILE A 2 -6.13 -31.04 21.02
N ARG A 3 -6.67 -31.37 22.20
CA ARG A 3 -6.76 -30.41 23.32
C ARG A 3 -5.40 -29.88 23.78
N LYS A 4 -4.38 -30.74 23.84
CA LYS A 4 -3.01 -30.35 24.24
C LYS A 4 -2.37 -29.42 23.19
N ALA A 5 -2.56 -29.73 21.90
CA ALA A 5 -2.09 -28.89 20.80
C ALA A 5 -2.77 -27.50 20.84
N TRP A 6 -4.08 -27.46 21.06
CA TRP A 6 -4.83 -26.21 21.18
C TRP A 6 -4.39 -25.35 22.38
N THR A 7 -4.16 -25.96 23.54
CA THR A 7 -3.65 -25.24 24.73
C THR A 7 -2.23 -24.74 24.53
N PHE A 8 -1.38 -25.50 23.84
CA PHE A 8 -0.03 -25.08 23.51
C PHE A 8 -0.03 -23.90 22.52
N MET A 9 -0.86 -24.01 21.47
CA MET A 9 -1.07 -22.93 20.50
C MET A 9 -1.60 -21.65 21.14
N GLY A 10 -2.42 -21.74 22.20
CA GLY A 10 -2.91 -20.58 22.94
C GLY A 10 -1.98 -20.10 24.06
N SER A 11 -0.73 -20.57 24.13
CA SER A 11 0.18 -20.17 25.20
C SER A 11 0.82 -18.81 24.91
N THR A 12 0.94 -17.98 25.95
CA THR A 12 1.64 -16.68 25.88
C THR A 12 3.14 -16.83 25.68
N GLY A 13 3.73 -17.93 26.17
CA GLY A 13 5.13 -18.27 25.92
C GLY A 13 5.42 -18.48 24.43
N LEU A 14 4.55 -19.18 23.71
CA LEU A 14 4.67 -19.32 22.26
C LEU A 14 4.57 -17.97 21.55
N THR A 15 3.65 -17.10 21.97
CA THR A 15 3.52 -15.73 21.42
C THR A 15 4.82 -14.95 21.57
N PHE A 16 5.44 -14.98 22.76
CA PHE A 16 6.69 -14.30 23.04
C PHE A 16 7.81 -14.77 22.09
N TRP A 17 8.00 -16.08 21.98
CA TRP A 17 9.03 -16.65 21.10
C TRP A 17 8.79 -16.36 19.63
N LEU A 18 7.53 -16.39 19.17
CA LEU A 18 7.17 -16.02 17.80
C LEU A 18 7.50 -14.56 17.50
N ILE A 19 7.16 -13.64 18.40
CA ILE A 19 7.49 -12.21 18.25
C ILE A 19 9.01 -12.01 18.20
N CYS A 20 9.76 -12.65 19.11
CA CYS A 20 11.22 -12.60 19.08
C CYS A 20 11.79 -13.15 17.76
N ALA A 21 11.30 -14.30 17.30
CA ALA A 21 11.75 -14.91 16.05
C ALA A 21 11.43 -14.03 14.84
N ILE A 22 10.25 -13.41 14.79
CA ILE A 22 9.87 -12.44 13.75
C ILE A 22 10.82 -11.24 13.78
N GLY A 23 11.07 -10.66 14.96
CA GLY A 23 11.96 -9.51 15.11
C GLY A 23 13.39 -9.81 14.64
N VAL A 24 13.95 -10.95 15.02
CA VAL A 24 15.28 -11.40 14.56
C VAL A 24 15.29 -11.64 13.05
N THR A 25 14.27 -12.31 12.51
CA THR A 25 14.17 -12.61 11.08
C THR A 25 14.05 -11.32 10.25
N MET A 26 13.24 -10.36 10.68
CA MET A 26 13.12 -9.05 10.03
C MET A 26 14.42 -8.25 10.08
N TYR A 27 15.13 -8.28 11.22
CA TYR A 27 16.42 -7.61 11.34
C TYR A 27 17.46 -8.19 10.36
N ILE A 28 17.59 -9.52 10.32
CA ILE A 28 18.48 -10.20 9.37
C ILE A 28 18.06 -9.91 7.92
N GLY A 29 16.77 -10.00 7.62
CA GLY A 29 16.23 -9.70 6.30
C GLY A 29 16.52 -8.27 5.84
N SER A 30 16.42 -7.30 6.76
CA SER A 30 16.77 -5.90 6.50
C SER A 30 18.25 -5.71 6.15
N LEU A 31 19.16 -6.38 6.87
CA LEU A 31 20.59 -6.37 6.56
C LEU A 31 20.88 -6.99 5.20
N ILE A 32 20.27 -8.14 4.88
CA ILE A 32 20.44 -8.79 3.57
C ILE A 32 19.88 -7.90 2.44
N ALA A 33 18.71 -7.29 2.65
CA ALA A 33 18.05 -6.43 1.66
C ALA A 33 18.85 -5.15 1.38
N SER A 34 19.35 -4.49 2.42
CA SER A 34 20.21 -3.32 2.29
C SER A 34 21.53 -3.63 1.60
N ALA A 35 22.14 -4.80 1.86
CA ALA A 35 23.36 -5.23 1.17
C ALA A 35 23.13 -5.58 -0.31
N ASN A 36 21.89 -5.93 -0.70
CA ASN A 36 21.53 -6.34 -2.06
C ASN A 36 20.41 -5.45 -2.64
N PHE A 37 20.52 -4.13 -2.49
CA PHE A 37 19.45 -3.18 -2.80
C PHE A 37 18.86 -3.37 -4.21
N THR A 38 19.70 -3.47 -5.24
CA THR A 38 19.26 -3.62 -6.63
C THR A 38 18.44 -4.89 -6.89
N PHE A 39 18.70 -5.96 -6.13
CA PHE A 39 17.94 -7.21 -6.22
C PHE A 39 16.53 -7.08 -5.64
N PHE A 40 16.38 -6.34 -4.54
CA PHE A 40 15.10 -6.15 -3.86
C PHE A 40 14.30 -4.93 -4.37
N GLU A 41 14.92 -4.00 -5.11
CA GLU A 41 14.24 -2.85 -5.69
C GLU A 41 13.11 -3.28 -6.65
N GLU A 42 13.34 -4.32 -7.44
CA GLU A 42 12.32 -4.90 -8.34
C GLU A 42 11.11 -5.47 -7.58
N ALA A 43 11.26 -5.84 -6.31
CA ALA A 43 10.14 -6.32 -5.49
C ALA A 43 9.14 -5.21 -5.14
N ASN A 44 9.50 -3.93 -5.33
CA ASN A 44 8.59 -2.80 -5.12
C ASN A 44 7.66 -2.54 -6.32
N THR A 45 7.98 -3.08 -7.50
CA THR A 45 7.21 -2.86 -8.73
C THR A 45 6.42 -4.09 -9.16
N LEU A 46 6.74 -5.26 -8.60
CA LEU A 46 6.09 -6.54 -8.85
C LEU A 46 5.36 -7.02 -7.61
N ARG A 47 4.38 -7.91 -7.80
CA ARG A 47 3.76 -8.63 -6.68
C ARG A 47 4.79 -9.53 -6.05
N ILE A 48 4.72 -9.70 -4.72
CA ILE A 48 5.75 -10.43 -3.99
C ILE A 48 5.86 -11.89 -4.46
N GLN A 49 4.75 -12.54 -4.80
CA GLN A 49 4.77 -13.90 -5.33
C GLN A 49 5.39 -13.98 -6.72
N ASP A 50 5.07 -13.04 -7.62
CA ASP A 50 5.57 -13.04 -8.99
C ASP A 50 7.08 -12.80 -8.99
N TRP A 51 7.54 -11.85 -8.16
CA TRP A 51 8.96 -11.59 -7.93
C TRP A 51 9.66 -12.79 -7.29
N PHE A 52 9.05 -13.41 -6.27
CA PHE A 52 9.67 -14.52 -5.55
C PHE A 52 9.86 -15.73 -6.46
N PHE A 53 8.86 -16.11 -7.25
CA PHE A 53 8.97 -17.26 -8.16
C PHE A 53 9.85 -16.99 -9.38
N SER A 54 9.89 -15.75 -9.90
CA SER A 54 10.71 -15.41 -11.06
C SER A 54 12.18 -15.22 -10.74
N ARG A 55 12.51 -14.66 -9.57
CA ARG A 55 13.88 -14.30 -9.17
C ARG A 55 14.29 -14.90 -7.83
N GLY A 56 13.41 -14.81 -6.83
CA GLY A 56 13.72 -15.14 -5.45
C GLY A 56 14.12 -16.59 -5.22
N VAL A 57 13.46 -17.54 -5.88
CA VAL A 57 13.75 -18.99 -5.78
C VAL A 57 15.14 -19.34 -6.31
N GLY A 58 15.66 -18.58 -7.29
CA GLY A 58 17.00 -18.79 -7.84
C GLY A 58 18.13 -18.38 -6.90
N GLU A 59 17.83 -17.60 -5.86
CA GLU A 59 18.81 -17.00 -4.94
C GLU A 59 18.42 -17.25 -3.47
N PRO A 60 18.29 -18.52 -3.03
CA PRO A 60 17.78 -18.86 -1.70
C PRO A 60 18.65 -18.29 -0.58
N GLY A 61 19.96 -18.10 -0.81
CA GLY A 61 20.85 -17.46 0.16
C GLY A 61 20.45 -16.02 0.51
N LYS A 62 19.80 -15.31 -0.42
CA LYS A 62 19.31 -13.93 -0.23
C LYS A 62 17.86 -13.88 0.23
N THR A 63 17.05 -14.89 -0.11
CA THR A 63 15.58 -14.82 0.02
C THR A 63 14.97 -15.75 1.07
N TRP A 64 15.72 -16.69 1.68
CA TRP A 64 15.19 -17.67 2.65
C TRP A 64 14.42 -17.07 3.83
N TRP A 65 14.77 -15.86 4.24
CA TRP A 65 14.13 -15.17 5.37
C TRP A 65 12.69 -14.77 5.06
N LEU A 66 12.31 -14.55 3.80
CA LEU A 66 10.96 -14.20 3.38
C LEU A 66 9.94 -15.32 3.65
N PRO A 67 10.10 -16.56 3.12
CA PRO A 67 9.16 -17.64 3.41
C PRO A 67 9.15 -18.01 4.90
N LEU A 68 10.30 -17.92 5.59
CA LEU A 68 10.35 -18.08 7.04
C LEU A 68 9.49 -17.02 7.75
N LEU A 69 9.58 -15.75 7.34
CA LEU A 69 8.79 -14.66 7.90
C LEU A 69 7.29 -14.90 7.72
N PHE A 70 6.86 -15.33 6.53
CA PHE A 70 5.46 -15.71 6.30
C PHE A 70 5.00 -16.87 7.20
N LEU A 71 5.83 -17.90 7.38
CA LEU A 71 5.54 -19.02 8.25
C LEU A 71 5.44 -18.59 9.73
N LEU A 72 6.33 -17.71 10.18
CA LEU A 72 6.29 -17.16 11.54
C LEU A 72 5.05 -16.29 11.76
N PHE A 73 4.68 -15.42 10.81
CA PHE A 73 3.45 -14.63 10.89
C PHE A 73 2.19 -15.51 10.87
N ALA A 74 2.15 -16.56 10.05
CA ALA A 74 1.05 -17.53 10.07
C ALA A 74 0.95 -18.22 11.44
N GLY A 75 2.09 -18.61 12.02
CA GLY A 75 2.15 -19.15 13.38
C GLY A 75 1.65 -18.17 14.45
N LEU A 76 2.06 -16.90 14.37
CA LEU A 76 1.59 -15.83 15.26
C LEU A 76 0.08 -15.59 15.09
N GLY A 77 -0.43 -15.63 13.87
CA GLY A 77 -1.85 -15.54 13.57
C GLY A 77 -2.64 -16.67 14.22
N ALA A 78 -2.21 -17.92 14.01
CA ALA A 78 -2.84 -19.10 14.59
C ALA A 78 -2.82 -19.08 16.14
N ASN A 79 -1.69 -18.67 16.74
CA ASN A 79 -1.57 -18.48 18.18
C ASN A 79 -2.54 -17.42 18.69
N THR A 80 -2.62 -16.27 18.02
CA THR A 80 -3.50 -15.16 18.39
C THR A 80 -4.98 -15.56 18.32
N ILE A 81 -5.37 -16.31 17.28
CA ILE A 81 -6.72 -16.88 17.14
C ILE A 81 -7.02 -17.81 18.31
N ALA A 82 -6.12 -18.76 18.62
CA ALA A 82 -6.31 -19.71 19.72
C ALA A 82 -6.46 -18.99 21.07
N CYS A 83 -5.59 -18.02 21.36
CA CYS A 83 -5.65 -17.18 22.56
C CYS A 83 -6.98 -16.39 22.65
N ALA A 84 -7.38 -15.73 21.57
CA ALA A 84 -8.60 -14.94 21.52
C ALA A 84 -9.83 -15.83 21.71
N MET A 85 -9.92 -16.96 21.01
CA MET A 85 -11.04 -17.89 21.12
C MET A 85 -11.16 -18.50 22.52
N GLN A 86 -10.05 -18.90 23.16
CA GLN A 86 -10.07 -19.41 24.53
C GLN A 86 -10.60 -18.37 25.52
N ARG A 87 -10.13 -17.12 25.41
CA ARG A 87 -10.58 -16.03 26.27
C ARG A 87 -12.05 -15.66 26.02
N VAL A 88 -12.46 -15.58 24.76
CA VAL A 88 -13.85 -15.30 24.38
C VAL A 88 -14.77 -16.40 24.91
N SER A 89 -14.41 -17.68 24.72
CA SER A 89 -15.18 -18.82 25.24
C SER A 89 -15.34 -18.77 26.76
N PHE A 90 -14.25 -18.49 27.48
CA PHE A 90 -14.27 -18.37 28.94
C PHE A 90 -15.19 -17.22 29.40
N LEU A 91 -15.04 -16.03 28.84
CA LEU A 91 -15.87 -14.87 29.19
C LEU A 91 -17.35 -15.11 28.83
N TRP A 92 -17.61 -15.67 27.65
CA TRP A 92 -18.97 -15.95 27.17
C TRP A 92 -19.72 -16.90 28.09
N SER A 93 -19.06 -17.95 28.58
CA SER A 93 -19.65 -18.90 29.54
C SER A 93 -20.10 -18.25 30.86
N ARG A 94 -19.48 -17.12 31.22
CA ARG A 94 -19.76 -16.36 32.46
C ARG A 94 -20.53 -15.07 32.22
N ARG A 95 -21.10 -14.86 31.02
CA ARG A 95 -21.76 -13.60 30.63
C ARG A 95 -22.88 -13.18 31.59
N ALA A 96 -23.60 -14.13 32.17
CA ALA A 96 -24.71 -13.85 33.09
C ALA A 96 -24.26 -13.22 34.42
N ASN A 97 -22.99 -13.36 34.78
CA ASN A 97 -22.45 -12.87 36.05
C ASN A 97 -21.93 -11.42 35.97
N PHE A 98 -22.01 -10.77 34.80
CA PHE A 98 -21.46 -9.43 34.58
C PHE A 98 -22.53 -8.49 34.03
N ALA A 99 -22.51 -7.24 34.48
CA ALA A 99 -23.22 -6.17 33.81
C ALA A 99 -22.69 -6.00 32.37
N ALA A 100 -23.57 -5.70 31.41
CA ALA A 100 -23.23 -5.63 29.99
C ALA A 100 -22.02 -4.71 29.69
N LYS A 101 -21.94 -3.55 30.34
CA LYS A 101 -20.82 -2.60 30.21
C LYS A 101 -19.49 -3.22 30.65
N GLN A 102 -19.47 -3.96 31.77
CA GLN A 102 -18.26 -4.62 32.27
C GLN A 102 -17.83 -5.77 31.38
N PHE A 103 -18.79 -6.55 30.89
CA PHE A 103 -18.54 -7.62 29.94
C PHE A 103 -17.89 -7.10 28.66
N LEU A 104 -18.42 -6.01 28.09
CA LEU A 104 -17.89 -5.38 26.87
C LEU A 104 -16.44 -4.93 27.05
N ILE A 105 -16.11 -4.25 28.16
CA ILE A 105 -14.73 -3.80 28.45
C ILE A 105 -13.75 -4.98 28.56
N LEU A 106 -14.16 -6.07 29.21
CA LEU A 106 -13.31 -7.27 29.37
C LEU A 106 -13.07 -8.00 28.04
N MET A 107 -14.03 -7.89 27.11
CA MET A 107 -14.00 -8.46 25.77
C MET A 107 -13.18 -7.63 24.78
N THR A 108 -13.02 -6.31 25.02
CA THR A 108 -12.31 -5.41 24.12
C THR A 108 -10.92 -5.91 23.71
N PRO A 109 -10.03 -6.37 24.61
CA PRO A 109 -8.70 -6.85 24.19
C PRO A 109 -8.77 -8.03 23.20
N SER A 110 -9.69 -8.97 23.41
CA SER A 110 -9.87 -10.11 22.49
C SER A 110 -10.41 -9.66 21.13
N MET A 111 -11.34 -8.70 21.13
CA MET A 111 -11.89 -8.13 19.90
C MET A 111 -10.81 -7.35 19.13
N VAL A 112 -9.95 -6.58 19.82
CA VAL A 112 -8.81 -5.90 19.19
C VAL A 112 -7.85 -6.89 18.55
N HIS A 113 -7.57 -8.03 19.18
CA HIS A 113 -6.75 -9.07 18.56
C HIS A 113 -7.37 -9.60 17.26
N ILE A 114 -8.69 -9.83 17.25
CA ILE A 114 -9.39 -10.29 16.05
C ILE A 114 -9.32 -9.23 14.95
N VAL A 115 -9.59 -7.97 15.27
CA VAL A 115 -9.51 -6.87 14.30
C VAL A 115 -8.07 -6.70 13.79
N PHE A 116 -7.06 -6.85 14.67
CA PHE A 116 -5.65 -6.84 14.28
C PHE A 116 -5.30 -7.95 13.30
N LEU A 117 -5.81 -9.16 13.49
CA LEU A 117 -5.63 -10.26 12.53
C LEU A 117 -6.30 -9.98 11.18
N VAL A 118 -7.47 -9.34 11.20
CA VAL A 118 -8.14 -8.90 9.97
C VAL A 118 -7.31 -7.82 9.26
N MET A 119 -6.74 -6.86 9.99
CA MET A 119 -5.81 -5.87 9.42
C MET A 119 -4.57 -6.53 8.83
N LEU A 120 -3.95 -7.48 9.54
CA LEU A 120 -2.79 -8.21 9.02
C LEU A 120 -3.15 -8.99 7.74
N SER A 121 -4.35 -9.56 7.68
CA SER A 121 -4.88 -10.19 6.46
C SER A 121 -5.12 -9.17 5.34
N GLY A 122 -5.60 -7.97 5.66
CA GLY A 122 -5.72 -6.86 4.72
C GLY A 122 -4.37 -6.46 4.12
N HIS A 123 -3.33 -6.34 4.95
CA HIS A 123 -1.96 -6.13 4.47
C HIS A 123 -1.50 -7.25 3.55
N PHE A 124 -1.73 -8.51 3.93
CA PHE A 124 -1.39 -9.66 3.10
C PHE A 124 -2.12 -9.62 1.73
N LEU A 125 -3.40 -9.24 1.72
CA LEU A 125 -4.17 -9.05 0.49
C LEU A 125 -3.60 -7.93 -0.37
N THR A 126 -3.22 -6.80 0.21
CA THR A 126 -2.50 -5.75 -0.52
C THR A 126 -1.21 -6.31 -1.11
N PHE A 127 -0.35 -6.98 -0.35
CA PHE A 127 0.91 -7.50 -0.89
C PHE A 127 0.75 -8.54 -2.01
N THR A 128 -0.34 -9.30 -2.01
CA THR A 128 -0.54 -10.41 -2.96
C THR A 128 -1.43 -10.06 -4.15
N LEU A 129 -2.43 -9.19 -3.96
CA LEU A 129 -3.43 -8.86 -4.97
C LEU A 129 -3.33 -7.42 -5.47
N TYR A 130 -2.40 -6.62 -4.94
CA TYR A 130 -2.17 -5.27 -5.43
C TYR A 130 -1.79 -5.30 -6.91
N GLU A 131 -2.51 -4.52 -7.69
CA GLU A 131 -2.22 -4.30 -9.10
C GLU A 131 -1.97 -2.81 -9.33
N TYR A 132 -0.79 -2.52 -9.87
CA TYR A 132 -0.38 -1.19 -10.26
C TYR A 132 -0.02 -1.19 -11.73
N ARG A 133 -0.67 -0.32 -12.50
CA ARG A 133 -0.38 -0.15 -13.93
C ARG A 133 -0.28 1.32 -14.25
N ARG A 134 0.84 1.69 -14.87
CA ARG A 134 1.13 3.05 -15.31
C ARG A 134 1.23 3.08 -16.82
N ILE A 135 0.30 3.78 -17.48
CA ILE A 135 0.15 3.76 -18.92
C ILE A 135 0.34 5.18 -19.46
N PRO A 136 1.24 5.40 -20.43
CA PRO A 136 1.38 6.70 -21.06
C PRO A 136 0.12 7.03 -21.86
N ILE A 137 -0.40 8.24 -21.70
CA ILE A 137 -1.63 8.65 -22.36
C ILE A 137 -1.38 9.66 -23.48
N GLN A 138 -2.15 9.53 -24.55
CA GLN A 138 -2.23 10.47 -25.66
C GLN A 138 -3.70 10.67 -26.03
N GLU A 139 -4.02 11.84 -26.58
CA GLU A 139 -5.38 12.14 -27.04
C GLU A 139 -5.86 11.09 -28.05
N SER A 140 -7.15 10.76 -28.01
CA SER A 140 -7.78 9.75 -28.88
C SER A 140 -7.25 8.32 -28.74
N THR A 141 -6.47 8.02 -27.69
CA THR A 141 -6.00 6.66 -27.41
C THR A 141 -7.02 5.90 -26.57
N ARG A 142 -7.18 4.60 -26.84
CA ARG A 142 -7.94 3.68 -25.98
C ARG A 142 -6.99 2.94 -25.05
N VAL A 143 -7.41 2.79 -23.80
CA VAL A 143 -6.61 2.19 -22.74
C VAL A 143 -7.43 1.12 -22.05
N ASP A 144 -6.84 -0.05 -21.86
CA ASP A 144 -7.46 -1.13 -21.10
C ASP A 144 -7.32 -0.86 -19.60
N LEU A 145 -8.46 -0.93 -18.91
CA LEU A 145 -8.54 -0.83 -17.46
C LEU A 145 -8.23 -2.18 -16.80
N LEU A 146 -7.78 -2.14 -15.54
CA LEU A 146 -7.45 -3.33 -14.75
C LEU A 146 -8.63 -4.29 -14.52
N ASP A 147 -9.86 -3.80 -14.66
CA ASP A 147 -11.09 -4.60 -14.56
C ASP A 147 -11.54 -5.19 -15.91
N GLY A 148 -10.76 -5.00 -16.97
CA GLY A 148 -11.04 -5.50 -18.31
C GLY A 148 -11.94 -4.59 -19.15
N ARG A 149 -12.41 -3.46 -18.62
CA ARG A 149 -13.13 -2.44 -19.40
C ARG A 149 -12.15 -1.58 -20.20
N THR A 150 -12.63 -0.89 -21.23
CA THR A 150 -11.82 0.06 -22.00
C THR A 150 -12.21 1.50 -21.69
N ALA A 151 -11.22 2.39 -21.58
CA ALA A 151 -11.40 3.82 -21.47
C ALA A 151 -10.82 4.53 -22.69
N ALA A 152 -11.60 5.39 -23.33
CA ALA A 152 -11.15 6.26 -24.40
C ALA A 152 -10.77 7.64 -23.85
N ILE A 153 -9.63 8.16 -24.28
CA ILE A 153 -9.13 9.48 -23.85
C ILE A 153 -9.64 10.51 -24.85
N LYS A 154 -10.60 11.34 -24.44
CA LYS A 154 -11.20 12.35 -25.33
C LYS A 154 -10.29 13.57 -25.47
N THR A 155 -9.98 14.21 -24.37
CA THR A 155 -9.26 15.48 -24.35
C THR A 155 -8.26 15.52 -23.20
N ILE A 156 -7.14 16.23 -23.42
CA ILE A 156 -6.12 16.51 -22.42
C ILE A 156 -5.97 18.04 -22.34
N GLU A 157 -6.67 18.65 -21.41
CA GLU A 157 -6.62 20.09 -21.18
C GLU A 157 -5.47 20.43 -20.22
N ARG A 158 -4.69 21.46 -20.55
CA ARG A 158 -3.55 21.89 -19.73
C ARG A 158 -3.79 23.33 -19.28
N GLU A 159 -4.13 23.50 -18.01
CA GLU A 159 -4.24 24.81 -17.39
C GLU A 159 -2.82 25.32 -17.04
N ARG A 160 -2.49 26.53 -17.50
CA ARG A 160 -1.23 27.21 -17.16
C ARG A 160 -1.47 28.28 -16.11
N PHE A 161 -0.41 28.68 -15.40
CA PHE A 161 -0.53 29.80 -14.47
C PHE A 161 -0.86 31.11 -15.22
N PRO A 162 -1.55 32.06 -14.56
CA PRO A 162 -1.88 33.34 -15.18
C PRO A 162 -0.62 34.12 -15.59
N ASN A 163 -0.73 34.92 -16.66
CA ASN A 163 0.39 35.71 -17.22
C ASN A 163 1.04 36.67 -16.21
N GLY A 164 0.32 37.09 -15.17
CA GLY A 164 0.85 37.94 -14.10
C GLY A 164 1.69 37.21 -13.03
N SER A 165 1.85 35.89 -13.14
CA SER A 165 2.61 35.08 -12.18
C SER A 165 4.05 34.84 -12.65
N LEU A 166 4.99 34.74 -11.70
CA LEU A 166 6.35 34.27 -11.93
C LEU A 166 6.41 32.86 -12.55
N LEU A 167 5.29 32.13 -12.54
CA LEU A 167 5.16 30.77 -13.06
C LEU A 167 4.33 30.68 -14.36
N HIS A 168 4.04 31.79 -15.06
CA HIS A 168 3.12 31.84 -16.21
C HIS A 168 3.33 30.74 -17.28
N ASP A 169 4.57 30.33 -17.56
CA ASP A 169 4.87 29.26 -18.53
C ASP A 169 4.80 27.84 -17.96
N ARG A 170 4.47 27.68 -16.67
CA ARG A 170 4.35 26.38 -16.01
C ARG A 170 2.92 25.87 -16.08
N VAL A 171 2.78 24.56 -16.23
CA VAL A 171 1.49 23.87 -16.12
C VAL A 171 1.06 23.90 -14.66
N ARG A 172 -0.13 24.46 -14.40
CA ARG A 172 -0.78 24.49 -13.09
C ARG A 172 -1.51 23.17 -12.84
N GLN A 173 -2.27 22.71 -13.84
CA GLN A 173 -3.09 21.50 -13.76
C GLN A 173 -3.22 20.88 -15.15
N VAL A 174 -3.33 19.56 -15.20
CA VAL A 174 -3.77 18.84 -16.41
C VAL A 174 -5.07 18.14 -16.04
N GLU A 175 -6.07 18.34 -16.87
CA GLU A 175 -7.34 17.63 -16.80
C GLU A 175 -7.47 16.70 -18.00
N VAL A 176 -7.92 15.48 -17.73
CA VAL A 176 -8.11 14.46 -18.75
C VAL A 176 -9.56 14.02 -18.71
N GLU A 177 -10.26 14.13 -19.83
CA GLU A 177 -11.60 13.58 -19.98
C GLU A 177 -11.51 12.14 -20.48
N LEU A 178 -11.95 11.21 -19.64
CA LEU A 178 -12.05 9.79 -19.94
C LEU A 178 -13.50 9.42 -20.23
N GLU A 179 -13.71 8.65 -21.30
CA GLU A 179 -14.97 7.97 -21.57
C GLU A 179 -14.80 6.48 -21.29
N ILE A 180 -15.43 6.00 -20.22
CA ILE A 180 -15.30 4.62 -19.75
C ILE A 180 -16.49 3.80 -20.28
N GLY A 181 -16.21 2.70 -20.96
CA GLY A 181 -17.20 1.80 -21.57
C GLY A 181 -17.39 2.02 -23.08
N GLU A 182 -18.21 1.17 -23.72
CA GLU A 182 -18.50 1.25 -25.15
C GLU A 182 -19.98 1.59 -25.41
N GLY A 183 -20.22 2.47 -26.40
CA GLY A 183 -21.55 2.80 -26.88
C GLY A 183 -22.36 3.76 -25.97
N PRO A 184 -23.70 3.70 -25.96
CA PRO A 184 -24.57 4.70 -25.32
C PRO A 184 -24.55 4.66 -23.77
N LEU A 185 -23.92 3.64 -23.18
CA LEU A 185 -23.72 3.51 -21.74
C LEU A 185 -22.37 4.07 -21.28
N ALA A 186 -21.58 4.65 -22.19
CA ALA A 186 -20.28 5.19 -21.86
C ALA A 186 -20.41 6.39 -20.91
N ARG A 187 -19.63 6.37 -19.84
CA ARG A 187 -19.64 7.41 -18.81
C ARG A 187 -18.43 8.31 -19.01
N SER A 188 -18.67 9.60 -19.25
CA SER A 188 -17.60 10.60 -19.25
C SER A 188 -17.24 10.98 -17.81
N THR A 189 -15.94 10.98 -17.51
CA THR A 189 -15.36 11.29 -16.20
C THR A 189 -14.14 12.18 -16.41
N ARG A 190 -14.02 13.25 -15.62
CA ARG A 190 -12.86 14.14 -15.62
C ARG A 190 -11.90 13.76 -14.51
N LEU A 191 -10.63 13.61 -14.86
CA LEU A 191 -9.52 13.36 -13.93
C LEU A 191 -8.59 14.56 -13.89
N GLY A 192 -8.16 14.95 -12.70
CA GLY A 192 -7.06 15.87 -12.48
C GLY A 192 -6.03 15.26 -11.53
N PHE A 193 -4.87 15.88 -11.37
CA PHE A 193 -3.82 15.37 -10.46
C PHE A 193 -4.27 15.23 -9.00
N LEU A 194 -5.14 16.14 -8.55
CA LEU A 194 -5.65 16.18 -7.18
C LEU A 194 -7.09 15.69 -7.06
N SER A 195 -7.67 15.23 -8.16
CA SER A 195 -9.04 14.71 -8.24
C SER A 195 -8.99 13.30 -8.83
N PRO A 196 -8.47 12.31 -8.07
CA PRO A 196 -8.55 10.92 -8.47
C PRO A 196 -10.01 10.49 -8.51
N VAL A 197 -10.33 9.55 -9.39
CA VAL A 197 -11.67 8.99 -9.50
C VAL A 197 -11.64 7.50 -9.20
N TYR A 198 -12.55 7.08 -8.33
CA TYR A 198 -12.83 5.68 -8.10
C TYR A 198 -14.00 5.26 -8.99
N ASP A 199 -13.74 4.36 -9.94
CA ASP A 199 -14.77 3.81 -10.82
C ASP A 199 -14.70 2.28 -10.81
N GLY A 200 -15.78 1.64 -10.36
CA GLY A 200 -15.82 0.20 -10.15
C GLY A 200 -14.90 -0.24 -9.00
N ASP A 201 -13.86 -0.99 -9.34
CA ASP A 201 -12.84 -1.52 -8.40
C ASP A 201 -11.44 -0.96 -8.71
N VAL A 202 -11.36 0.15 -9.46
CA VAL A 202 -10.11 0.76 -9.90
C VAL A 202 -10.04 2.21 -9.47
N TRP A 203 -8.94 2.58 -8.82
CA TRP A 203 -8.55 3.96 -8.59
C TRP A 203 -7.77 4.48 -9.80
N LEU A 204 -8.28 5.54 -10.41
CA LEU A 204 -7.66 6.23 -11.53
C LEU A 204 -7.05 7.54 -11.04
N GLN A 205 -5.76 7.72 -11.33
CA GLN A 205 -5.02 8.93 -10.99
C GLN A 205 -4.11 9.34 -12.15
N LEU A 206 -3.92 10.64 -12.33
CA LEU A 206 -2.93 11.16 -13.27
C LEU A 206 -1.57 11.28 -12.60
N ASP A 207 -0.53 10.93 -13.34
CA ASP A 207 0.85 11.13 -12.95
C ASP A 207 1.62 11.85 -14.07
N LEU A 208 2.65 12.59 -13.69
CA LEU A 208 3.46 13.42 -14.57
C LEU A 208 4.92 13.07 -14.37
N GLU A 209 5.54 12.53 -15.41
CA GLU A 209 6.98 12.34 -15.39
C GLU A 209 7.64 13.26 -16.40
N ARG A 210 8.60 14.03 -15.89
CA ARG A 210 9.56 14.70 -16.73
C ARG A 210 10.44 13.63 -17.34
N LYS A 211 10.27 13.39 -18.63
CA LYS A 211 11.20 12.55 -19.39
C LYS A 211 12.60 13.11 -19.16
N LYS A 212 13.46 12.34 -18.46
CA LYS A 212 14.87 12.70 -18.33
C LYS A 212 15.41 12.83 -19.74
N MET A 213 15.83 14.03 -20.13
CA MET A 213 16.56 14.19 -21.38
C MET A 213 17.77 13.28 -21.31
N LYS A 214 18.04 12.54 -22.39
CA LYS A 214 19.34 11.90 -22.56
C LYS A 214 20.36 13.03 -22.42
N GLU A 215 21.15 13.02 -21.36
CA GLU A 215 22.34 13.86 -21.29
C GLU A 215 23.08 13.64 -22.60
N ALA A 216 23.31 14.71 -23.35
CA ALA A 216 24.17 14.65 -24.51
C ALA A 216 25.49 14.05 -24.01
N ARG A 217 25.84 12.85 -24.49
CA ARG A 217 27.11 12.23 -24.19
C ARG A 217 28.17 13.22 -24.62
N ILE A 218 28.91 13.77 -23.66
CA ILE A 218 30.08 14.61 -23.93
C ILE A 218 31.03 13.74 -24.75
N ASP A 219 31.33 14.14 -25.97
CA ASP A 219 32.32 13.47 -26.79
C ASP A 219 33.69 13.69 -26.12
N PRO A 220 34.37 12.63 -25.64
CA PRO A 220 35.66 12.76 -24.97
C PRO A 220 36.77 13.27 -25.89
N THR A 221 36.53 13.40 -27.19
CA THR A 221 37.50 13.91 -28.18
C THR A 221 37.39 15.41 -28.46
N ASP A 222 36.43 16.11 -27.84
CA ASP A 222 36.33 17.57 -27.94
C ASP A 222 37.40 18.25 -27.05
N GLU A 223 38.56 18.54 -27.64
CA GLU A 223 39.70 19.23 -26.99
C GLU A 223 39.44 20.72 -26.73
N SER A 224 38.27 21.26 -27.08
CA SER A 224 37.94 22.64 -26.76
C SER A 224 37.69 22.79 -25.25
N CYS A 225 38.70 23.26 -24.53
CA CYS A 225 38.70 23.55 -23.09
C CYS A 225 37.77 24.73 -22.71
N ASN A 226 36.67 24.93 -23.43
CA ASN A 226 35.72 26.00 -23.21
C ASN A 226 34.53 25.49 -22.37
N LYS A 227 34.81 25.16 -21.10
CA LYS A 227 33.81 24.66 -20.13
C LYS A 227 32.61 25.59 -20.00
N GLU A 228 32.78 26.90 -20.18
CA GLU A 228 31.70 27.89 -20.09
C GLU A 228 30.57 27.63 -21.11
N ARG A 229 30.91 27.17 -22.33
CA ARG A 229 29.91 26.85 -23.36
C ARG A 229 29.12 25.57 -23.05
N ASN A 230 29.69 24.66 -22.26
CA ASN A 230 29.06 23.41 -21.84
C ASN A 230 28.19 23.55 -20.58
N PHE A 231 28.43 24.57 -19.74
CA PHE A 231 27.61 24.84 -18.55
C PHE A 231 26.44 25.81 -18.80
N HIS A 232 26.50 26.64 -19.85
CA HIS A 232 25.35 27.46 -20.30
C HIS A 232 24.43 26.68 -21.26
N MET A 233 23.94 25.52 -20.83
CA MET A 233 22.94 24.72 -21.55
C MET A 233 21.49 25.21 -21.33
N ASP A 234 21.27 26.45 -20.88
CA ASP A 234 19.90 26.98 -20.72
C ASP A 234 19.24 27.29 -22.07
N HIS A 235 20.01 27.51 -23.13
CA HIS A 235 19.50 27.88 -24.45
C HIS A 235 19.27 26.71 -25.42
N VAL A 236 19.76 25.50 -25.09
CA VAL A 236 19.57 24.26 -25.90
C VAL A 236 18.63 23.26 -25.21
N ARG A 237 17.98 23.67 -24.12
CA ARG A 237 16.88 22.90 -23.51
C ARG A 237 15.61 23.16 -24.32
N THR A 238 15.41 22.43 -25.41
CA THR A 238 14.05 22.23 -25.91
C THR A 238 13.24 21.62 -24.77
N PRO A 239 12.16 22.23 -24.28
CA PRO A 239 11.43 21.69 -23.15
C PRO A 239 10.90 20.31 -23.52
N GLY A 240 11.50 19.26 -22.95
CA GLY A 240 10.98 17.90 -23.09
C GLY A 240 9.54 17.92 -22.59
N MET A 241 8.59 17.71 -23.50
CA MET A 241 7.17 17.73 -23.14
C MET A 241 6.95 16.70 -22.03
N ALA A 242 6.41 17.15 -20.91
CA ALA A 242 6.14 16.28 -19.78
C ALA A 242 5.10 15.24 -20.22
N GLN A 243 5.43 13.96 -20.02
CA GLN A 243 4.58 12.86 -20.43
C GLN A 243 3.58 12.59 -19.31
N VAL A 244 2.29 12.63 -19.66
CA VAL A 244 1.22 12.33 -18.71
C VAL A 244 0.96 10.84 -18.75
N TYR A 245 0.78 10.25 -17.57
CA TYR A 245 0.47 8.85 -17.38
C TYR A 245 -0.87 8.71 -16.66
N LEU A 246 -1.64 7.70 -17.06
CA LEU A 246 -2.76 7.19 -16.30
C LEU A 246 -2.24 6.09 -15.39
N VAL A 247 -2.32 6.34 -14.09
CA VAL A 247 -2.04 5.37 -13.04
C VAL A 247 -3.35 4.71 -12.66
N GLN A 248 -3.38 3.39 -12.78
CA GLN A 248 -4.47 2.55 -12.34
C GLN A 248 -3.99 1.74 -11.16
N THR A 249 -4.76 1.80 -10.07
CA THR A 249 -4.45 1.10 -8.83
C THR A 249 -5.66 0.28 -8.40
N ARG A 250 -5.44 -1.02 -8.14
CA ARG A 250 -6.42 -1.91 -7.54
C ARG A 250 -5.83 -2.50 -6.27
N ASP A 251 -6.42 -2.16 -5.13
CA ASP A 251 -5.97 -2.62 -3.82
C ASP A 251 -7.17 -3.12 -2.98
N PRO A 252 -7.48 -4.42 -3.03
CA PRO A 252 -8.58 -4.97 -2.24
C PRO A 252 -8.26 -4.96 -0.73
N GLY A 253 -6.98 -4.97 -0.35
CA GLY A 253 -6.57 -4.94 1.05
C GLY A 253 -6.86 -3.59 1.71
N PHE A 254 -6.79 -2.49 0.96
CA PHE A 254 -7.14 -1.16 1.45
C PHE A 254 -8.58 -1.07 1.98
N LEU A 255 -9.54 -1.70 1.30
CA LEU A 255 -10.94 -1.75 1.71
C LEU A 255 -11.14 -2.49 3.04
N VAL A 256 -10.23 -3.39 3.41
CA VAL A 256 -10.24 -4.09 4.70
C VAL A 256 -9.51 -3.27 5.76
N LEU A 257 -8.35 -2.71 5.42
CA LEU A 257 -7.49 -1.98 6.35
C LEU A 257 -8.17 -0.74 6.91
N LEU A 258 -8.70 0.14 6.06
CA LEU A 258 -9.26 1.44 6.47
C LEU A 258 -10.39 1.32 7.52
N PRO A 259 -11.44 0.49 7.31
CA PRO A 259 -12.50 0.35 8.31
C PRO A 259 -12.00 -0.33 9.59
N CYS A 260 -11.08 -1.29 9.48
CA CYS A 260 -10.51 -1.95 10.67
C CYS A 260 -9.70 -0.97 11.53
N PHE A 261 -8.91 -0.08 10.93
CA PHE A 261 -8.22 0.98 11.65
C PHE A 261 -9.21 1.90 12.38
N GLY A 262 -10.26 2.36 11.69
CA GLY A 262 -11.32 3.16 12.31
C GLY A 262 -11.99 2.44 13.49
N LEU A 263 -12.27 1.14 13.33
CA LEU A 263 -12.85 0.31 14.39
C LEU A 263 -11.92 0.17 15.60
N VAL A 264 -10.62 -0.09 15.41
CA VAL A 264 -9.66 -0.19 16.53
C VAL A 264 -9.57 1.14 17.29
N ILE A 265 -9.48 2.27 16.57
CA ILE A 265 -9.42 3.60 17.18
C ILE A 265 -10.67 3.85 18.03
N LEU A 266 -11.86 3.58 17.48
CA LEU A 266 -13.12 3.71 18.20
C LEU A 266 -13.17 2.80 19.44
N MET A 267 -12.78 1.54 19.31
CA MET A 267 -12.76 0.58 20.41
C MET A 267 -11.82 1.00 21.53
N MET A 268 -10.63 1.52 21.19
CA MET A 268 -9.67 2.04 22.17
C MET A 268 -10.19 3.30 22.85
N ALA A 269 -10.77 4.24 22.10
CA ALA A 269 -11.39 5.44 22.67
C ALA A 269 -12.48 5.09 23.68
N LEU A 270 -13.39 4.17 23.32
CA LEU A 270 -14.44 3.68 24.21
C LEU A 270 -13.89 2.95 25.44
N TYR A 271 -12.85 2.13 25.26
CA TYR A 271 -12.19 1.43 26.36
C TYR A 271 -11.61 2.39 27.39
N PHE A 272 -10.89 3.43 26.94
CA PHE A 272 -10.30 4.43 27.83
C PHE A 272 -11.36 5.33 28.48
N ALA A 273 -12.38 5.75 27.74
CA ALA A 273 -13.49 6.53 28.30
C ALA A 273 -14.28 5.74 29.37
N ALA A 274 -14.49 4.44 29.15
CA ALA A 274 -15.13 3.57 30.13
C ALA A 274 -14.23 3.26 31.34
N GLY A 275 -12.91 3.23 31.14
CA GLY A 275 -11.93 3.06 32.22
C GLY A 275 -11.79 4.31 33.11
N SER A 276 -11.84 5.52 32.54
CA SER A 276 -11.73 6.77 33.28
C SER A 276 -12.92 6.99 34.22
N THR A 277 -14.14 6.68 33.77
CA THR A 277 -15.36 6.81 34.59
C THR A 277 -15.33 5.96 35.87
N ARG A 278 -14.75 4.75 35.83
CA ARG A 278 -14.57 3.90 37.03
C ARG A 278 -13.57 4.44 38.04
N ARG A 279 -12.61 5.26 37.60
CA ARG A 279 -11.61 5.86 38.48
C ARG A 279 -12.20 7.07 39.21
N ALA A 280 -13.14 7.78 38.59
CA ALA A 280 -13.86 8.91 39.18
C ALA A 280 -14.88 8.48 40.25
N GLU A 281 -15.55 7.32 40.12
CA GLU A 281 -16.48 6.80 41.14
C GLU A 281 -15.80 6.27 42.41
N LYS A 282 -14.47 6.16 42.43
CA LYS A 282 -13.69 5.66 43.58
C LYS A 282 -12.98 6.75 44.38
N ILE A 283 -13.17 8.02 44.03
CA ILE A 283 -12.64 9.21 44.71
C ILE A 283 -13.81 9.94 45.35
#